data_AF-A0A379X1N7-F1
#
_entry.id   AF-A0A379X1N7-F1
#
_cell.length_a   1.000
_cell.length_b   1.000
_cell.length_c   1.000
_cell.angle_alpha   90.00
_cell.angle_beta   90.00
_cell.angle_gamma   90.00
#
_symmetry.space_group_name_H-M   'P 1'
#
loop_
_entity.id
_entity.type
_entity.pdbx_description
1 polymer ?
#
loop_
_entity_poly.entity_id
_entity_poly.type
_entity_poly.pdbx_seq_one_letter_code
_entity_poly.pdbx_strand_id
1 'polypeptide(L)' 'MVLADLQGWDRYEAAKWMTMRRWLEENPDDEFAQEVRTELTAAPKRHVTWTREYFGWGVFALIAR' A
#
# COMPACT_ATOMS: atom_id res chain seq x y z
N MET A 1 -19.01 12.98 3.80
CA MET A 1 -18.33 11.68 3.62
C MET A 1 -17.25 11.87 2.57
N VAL A 2 -16.07 11.32 2.81
CA VAL A 2 -14.98 11.27 1.81
C VAL A 2 -14.70 9.79 1.54
N LEU A 3 -14.76 9.37 0.28
CA LEU A 3 -14.40 8.02 -0.13
C LEU A 3 -13.05 8.08 -0.84
N ALA A 4 -12.18 7.11 -0.56
CA ALA A 4 -11.00 6.92 -1.37
C ALA A 4 -11.44 6.46 -2.76
N ASP A 5 -10.92 7.13 -3.79
CA ASP A 5 -11.01 6.65 -5.16
C ASP A 5 -9.83 5.70 -5.45
N LEU A 6 -9.86 5.10 -6.64
CA LEU A 6 -8.82 4.18 -7.09
C LEU A 6 -7.44 4.87 -7.10
N GLN A 7 -7.38 6.15 -7.47
CA GLN A 7 -6.13 6.90 -7.49
C GLN A 7 -5.59 7.19 -6.08
N GLY A 8 -6.47 7.43 -5.10
CA GLY A 8 -6.11 7.57 -3.69
C GLY A 8 -5.50 6.29 -3.14
N TRP A 9 -6.09 5.14 -3.48
CA TRP A 9 -5.53 3.82 -3.19
C TRP A 9 -4.18 3.59 -3.88
N ASP A 10 -4.07 3.91 -5.17
CA ASP A 10 -2.83 3.76 -5.94
C ASP A 10 -1.70 4.62 -5.32
N ARG A 11 -2.00 5.85 -4.90
CA ARG A 11 -1.02 6.74 -4.25
C ARG A 11 -0.56 6.19 -2.90
N TYR A 12 -1.48 5.63 -2.11
CA TYR A 12 -1.17 5.07 -0.80
C TYR A 12 -0.29 3.82 -0.91
N GLU A 13 -0.64 2.87 -1.78
CA GLU A 13 0.11 1.62 -1.94
C GLU A 13 1.45 1.81 -2.66
N ALA A 14 1.46 2.56 -3.77
CA ALA A 14 2.68 2.75 -4.56
C ALA A 14 3.79 3.50 -3.79
N ALA A 15 3.42 4.42 -2.90
CA ALA A 15 4.38 5.11 -2.04
C ALA A 15 5.13 4.14 -1.12
N LYS A 16 4.45 3.10 -0.60
CA LYS A 16 5.11 2.07 0.22
C LYS A 16 6.15 1.31 -0.58
N TRP A 17 5.82 0.91 -1.81
CA TRP A 17 6.74 0.15 -2.66
C TRP A 17 7.98 0.95 -3.02
N MET A 18 7.82 2.24 -3.30
CA MET A 18 8.94 3.15 -3.56
C MET A 18 9.87 3.27 -2.34
N THR A 19 9.30 3.39 -1.15
CA THR A 19 10.06 3.42 0.11
C THR A 19 10.78 2.10 0.36
N MET A 20 10.10 0.95 0.22
CA MET A 20 10.73 -0.37 0.37
C MET A 20 11.89 -0.58 -0.58
N ARG A 21 11.75 -0.17 -1.85
CA ARG A 21 12.81 -0.29 -2.84
C ARG A 21 14.06 0.50 -2.46
N ARG A 22 13.89 1.77 -2.05
CA ARG A 22 15.01 2.61 -1.60
C ARG A 22 15.65 2.07 -0.33
N TRP A 23 14.84 1.63 0.61
CA TRP A 23 15.32 1.05 1.85
C TRP A 23 16.17 -0.21 1.59
N LEU A 24 15.77 -1.07 0.64
CA LEU A 24 16.56 -2.24 0.23
C LEU A 24 17.90 -1.88 -0.45
N GLU A 25 17.97 -0.73 -1.13
CA GLU A 25 19.22 -0.24 -1.73
C GLU A 25 20.21 0.23 -0.64
N GLU A 26 19.70 0.80 0.45
CA GLU A 26 20.50 1.29 1.58
C GLU A 26 20.83 0.20 2.61
N ASN A 27 20.01 -0.86 2.70
CA ASN A 27 20.08 -1.89 3.75
C ASN A 27 20.07 -3.31 3.16
N PRO A 28 21.08 -3.69 2.32
CA PRO A 28 21.07 -4.97 1.61
C PRO A 28 21.28 -6.19 2.53
N ASP A 29 22.00 -6.01 3.64
CA ASP A 29 22.39 -7.09 4.57
C ASP A 29 21.56 -7.10 5.86
N ASP A 30 20.53 -6.25 5.94
CA ASP A 30 19.61 -6.23 7.07
C ASP A 30 18.80 -7.52 7.13
N GLU A 31 18.48 -7.98 8.35
CA GLU A 31 17.74 -9.22 8.57
C GLU A 31 16.36 -9.22 7.89
N PHE A 32 15.74 -8.05 7.74
CA PHE A 32 14.44 -7.89 7.08
C PHE A 32 14.52 -7.77 5.56
N ALA A 33 15.72 -7.64 4.97
CA ALA A 33 15.86 -7.41 3.53
C ALA A 33 15.16 -8.49 2.68
N GLN A 34 15.20 -9.74 3.12
CA GLN A 34 14.54 -10.83 2.40
C GLN A 34 13.01 -10.76 2.50
N GLU A 35 12.47 -10.36 3.66
CA GLU A 35 11.03 -10.20 3.86
C GLU A 35 10.49 -9.03 3.03
N VAL A 36 11.18 -7.88 3.08
CA VAL A 36 10.81 -6.69 2.31
C VAL A 36 10.87 -6.97 0.80
N ARG A 37 11.85 -7.74 0.33
CA ARG A 37 11.93 -8.15 -1.09
C ARG A 37 10.76 -9.06 -1.48
N THR A 38 10.37 -9.98 -0.60
CA THR A 38 9.23 -10.87 -0.81
C THR A 38 7.94 -10.09 -0.93
N GLU A 39 7.71 -9.16 0.00
CA GLU A 39 6.53 -8.30 0.00
C GLU A 39 6.51 -7.38 -1.23
N LEU A 40 7.61 -6.72 -1.57
CA LEU A 40 7.71 -5.85 -2.75
C LEU A 40 7.42 -6.59 -4.07
N THR A 41 7.71 -7.90 -4.11
CA THR A 41 7.41 -8.75 -5.28
C THR A 41 5.91 -9.08 -5.40
N ALA A 42 5.24 -9.32 -4.27
CA ALA A 42 3.84 -9.76 -4.26
C ALA A 42 2.82 -8.61 -4.18
N ALA A 43 3.17 -7.53 -3.49
CA ALA A 43 2.23 -6.47 -3.13
C ALA A 43 1.61 -5.75 -4.35
N PRO A 44 2.37 -5.39 -5.42
CA PRO A 44 1.76 -4.74 -6.59
C PRO A 44 0.73 -5.62 -7.29
N LYS A 45 1.02 -6.92 -7.42
CA LYS A 45 0.08 -7.88 -8.01
C LYS A 45 -1.16 -8.03 -7.14
N ARG A 46 -0.99 -8.17 -5.82
CA ARG A 46 -2.09 -8.28 -4.87
C ARG A 46 -2.99 -7.04 -4.92
N HIS A 47 -2.40 -5.85 -5.03
CA HIS A 47 -3.13 -4.58 -5.16
C HIS A 47 -4.03 -4.55 -6.39
N VAL A 48 -3.48 -4.79 -7.59
CA VAL A 48 -4.27 -4.72 -8.82
C VAL A 48 -5.25 -5.88 -8.99
N THR A 49 -4.99 -7.02 -8.35
CA THR A 49 -5.89 -8.19 -8.43
C THR A 49 -7.07 -8.05 -7.48
N TRP A 50 -6.85 -7.52 -6.26
CA TRP A 50 -7.83 -7.59 -5.19
C TRP A 50 -8.15 -6.23 -4.57
N THR A 51 -7.14 -5.54 -4.05
CA THR A 51 -7.36 -4.35 -3.21
C THR A 51 -7.98 -3.20 -4.00
N ARG A 52 -7.46 -2.95 -5.20
CA ARG A 52 -7.84 -1.79 -6.01
C ARG A 52 -9.32 -1.80 -6.38
N GLU A 53 -9.85 -2.94 -6.80
CA GLU A 53 -11.23 -3.05 -7.28
C GLU A 53 -12.23 -3.31 -6.14
N TYR A 54 -11.83 -4.08 -5.14
CA TYR A 54 -12.79 -4.67 -4.19
C TYR A 54 -12.72 -4.11 -2.77
N PHE A 55 -11.71 -3.30 -2.44
CA PHE A 55 -11.53 -2.80 -1.07
C PHE A 55 -11.73 -1.28 -0.99
N GLY A 56 -12.90 -0.86 -0.49
CA GLY A 56 -13.24 0.55 -0.29
C GLY A 56 -12.75 1.11 1.05
N TRP A 57 -12.49 2.41 1.09
CA TRP A 57 -12.21 3.14 2.32
C TRP A 57 -12.90 4.50 2.32
N GLY A 58 -13.31 4.99 3.49
CA GLY A 58 -13.87 6.33 3.60
C GLY A 58 -14.01 6.84 5.03
N VAL A 59 -14.11 8.16 5.15
CA VAL A 59 -14.35 8.88 6.41
C VAL A 59 -15.79 9.36 6.47
N PHE A 60 -16.45 9.03 7.58
CA PHE A 60 -17.83 9.38 7.87
C PHE A 60 -17.87 10.20 9.15
N ALA A 61 -18.33 11.45 9.05
CA ALA A 61 -18.62 12.28 10.21
C ALA A 61 -20.08 12.06 10.61
N LEU A 62 -20.32 11.71 11.86
CA LEU A 62 -21.65 11.42 12.41
C LEU A 62 -21.93 12.37 13.58
N ILE A 63 -23.18 12.80 13.71
CA ILE A 63 -23.67 13.64 14.83
C ILE A 63 -24.84 12.88 15.47
N ALA A 64 -24.90 12.91 16.81
CA ALA A 64 -26.00 12.31 17.56
C ALA A 64 -27.33 12.96 17.13
N ARG A 65 -28.39 12.14 17.05
CA ARG A 65 -29.74 12.63 16.76
C ARG A 65 -30.28 13.52 17.87
#